data_AF-A0A352REJ6-F1
#
_entry.id   AF-A0A352REJ6-F1
#
_cell.length_a   1.000
_cell.length_b   1.000
_cell.length_c   1.000
_cell.angle_alpha   90.00
_cell.angle_beta   90.00
_cell.angle_gamma   90.00
#
_symmetry.space_group_name_H-M   'P 1'
#
loop_
_entity.id
_entity.type
_entity.pdbx_description
1 polymer ?
#
loop_
_entity_poly.entity_id
_entity_poly.type
_entity_poly.pdbx_seq_one_letter_code
_entity_poly.pdbx_strand_id
1 'polypeptide(L)'
;MSPLTAEDKLSTIYFPLTANPAGNHHLLLVESVLQQFPETKLVVFLLSNGLHPDPFKHQKIPHAALRLEILRSALADWTDPEKSLPAQIAEEAGTSLKLNPNNCAISRYELSLNRPL
;
A
#
# COMPACT_ATOMS: atom_id res chain seq x y z
N MET A 1 28.68 -3.73 -15.33
CA MET A 1 27.32 -3.82 -14.77
C MET A 1 26.57 -4.83 -15.60
N SER A 2 26.18 -5.97 -15.03
CA SER A 2 25.38 -6.98 -15.72
C SER A 2 23.96 -6.44 -15.97
N PRO A 3 23.30 -6.80 -17.09
CA PRO A 3 21.95 -6.35 -17.34
C PRO A 3 21.01 -7.02 -16.33
N LEU A 4 20.19 -6.22 -15.64
CA LEU A 4 19.04 -6.72 -14.88
C LEU A 4 18.14 -7.48 -15.86
N THR A 5 17.96 -8.79 -15.64
CA THR A 5 16.99 -9.58 -16.38
C THR A 5 15.59 -9.07 -16.03
N ALA A 6 14.60 -9.34 -16.90
CA ALA A 6 13.21 -8.92 -16.63
C ALA A 6 12.68 -9.49 -15.28
N GLU A 7 13.24 -10.61 -14.81
CA GLU A 7 12.93 -11.24 -13.52
C GLU A 7 13.33 -10.37 -12.31
N ASP A 8 14.40 -9.58 -12.42
CA ASP A 8 14.79 -8.64 -11.34
C ASP A 8 13.87 -7.39 -11.29
N LYS A 9 13.17 -7.08 -12.39
CA LYS A 9 12.37 -5.84 -12.53
C LYS A 9 11.08 -5.82 -11.72
N LEU A 10 10.56 -6.97 -11.29
CA LEU A 10 9.30 -7.06 -10.54
C LEU A 10 9.49 -7.44 -9.06
N SER A 11 10.73 -7.51 -8.58
CA SER A 11 11.01 -7.84 -7.18
C SER A 11 10.41 -6.86 -6.17
N THR A 12 10.21 -5.60 -6.57
CA THR A 12 9.61 -4.54 -5.74
C THR A 12 8.53 -3.80 -6.53
N ILE A 13 7.38 -3.60 -5.89
CA ILE A 13 6.26 -2.81 -6.44
C ILE A 13 6.11 -1.53 -5.64
N TYR A 14 6.04 -0.41 -6.34
CA TYR A 14 5.76 0.89 -5.76
C TYR A 14 4.28 1.21 -5.96
N PHE A 15 3.54 1.33 -4.86
CA PHE A 15 2.10 1.53 -4.87
C PHE A 15 1.75 2.95 -4.37
N PRO A 16 1.54 3.92 -5.28
CA PRO A 16 1.17 5.27 -4.89
C PRO A 16 -0.27 5.34 -4.39
N LEU A 17 -0.49 6.04 -3.28
CA LEU A 17 -1.82 6.25 -2.73
C LEU A 17 -1.94 7.54 -1.92
N THR A 18 -3.13 8.13 -1.94
CA THR A 18 -3.50 9.24 -1.04
C THR A 18 -3.86 8.74 0.36
N ALA A 19 -4.40 7.52 0.48
CA ALA A 19 -4.88 6.95 1.75
C ALA A 19 -5.88 7.86 2.50
N ASN A 20 -7.00 8.21 1.85
CA ASN A 20 -8.03 9.10 2.39
C ASN A 20 -9.43 8.44 2.51
N PRO A 21 -9.66 7.55 3.49
CA PRO A 21 -8.67 6.76 4.23
C PRO A 21 -8.18 5.55 3.41
N ALA A 22 -7.06 4.95 3.82
CA ALA A 22 -6.69 3.60 3.35
C ALA A 22 -7.64 2.55 3.94
N GLY A 23 -7.76 1.40 3.27
CA GLY A 23 -8.64 0.31 3.69
C GLY A 23 -8.63 -0.84 2.70
N ASN A 24 -9.53 -1.81 2.88
CA ASN A 24 -9.52 -3.10 2.19
C ASN A 24 -9.38 -3.02 0.67
N HIS A 25 -10.04 -2.06 0.01
CA HIS A 25 -9.95 -1.93 -1.45
C HIS A 25 -8.50 -1.69 -1.93
N HIS A 26 -7.74 -0.84 -1.24
CA HIS A 26 -6.35 -0.56 -1.59
C HIS A 26 -5.47 -1.80 -1.37
N LEU A 27 -5.68 -2.50 -0.25
CA LEU A 27 -4.89 -3.67 0.11
C LEU A 27 -5.22 -4.89 -0.76
N LEU A 28 -6.48 -5.08 -1.15
CA LEU A 28 -6.91 -6.10 -2.10
C LEU A 28 -6.32 -5.88 -3.50
N LEU A 29 -6.15 -4.62 -3.93
CA LEU A 29 -5.49 -4.33 -5.19
C LEU A 29 -4.02 -4.78 -5.16
N VAL A 30 -3.31 -4.44 -4.09
CA VAL A 30 -1.92 -4.91 -3.86
C VAL A 30 -1.86 -6.43 -3.78
N GLU A 31 -2.78 -7.05 -3.03
CA GLU A 31 -2.90 -8.49 -2.89
C GLU A 31 -3.08 -9.17 -4.24
N SER A 32 -3.97 -8.66 -5.08
CA SER A 32 -4.22 -9.21 -6.43
C SER A 32 -2.95 -9.23 -7.28
N VAL A 33 -2.12 -8.20 -7.16
CA VAL A 33 -0.83 -8.11 -7.84
C VAL A 33 0.15 -9.16 -7.28
N LEU A 34 0.27 -9.30 -5.96
CA LEU A 34 1.11 -10.34 -5.34
C LEU A 34 0.65 -11.77 -5.72
N GLN A 35 -0.66 -11.97 -5.90
CA GLN A 35 -1.20 -13.24 -6.36
C GLN A 35 -0.79 -13.54 -7.81
N GLN A 36 -0.84 -12.53 -8.69
CA GLN A 36 -0.52 -12.65 -10.13
C GLN A 36 0.99 -12.71 -10.42
N PHE A 37 1.83 -12.06 -9.62
CA PHE A 37 3.27 -11.95 -9.84
C PHE A 37 4.05 -12.51 -8.63
N PRO A 38 4.21 -13.86 -8.54
CA PRO A 38 4.90 -14.52 -7.42
C PRO A 38 6.37 -14.09 -7.20
N GLU A 39 7.01 -13.51 -8.22
CA GLU A 39 8.35 -12.95 -8.17
C GLU A 39 8.44 -11.65 -7.34
N THR A 40 7.30 -11.03 -7.03
CA THR A 40 7.23 -9.82 -6.20
C THR A 40 7.55 -10.17 -4.75
N LYS A 41 8.58 -9.51 -4.20
CA LYS A 41 9.06 -9.74 -2.83
C LYS A 41 8.72 -8.60 -1.87
N LEU A 42 8.51 -7.39 -2.38
CA LEU A 42 8.31 -6.20 -1.57
C LEU A 42 7.29 -5.26 -2.19
N VAL A 43 6.39 -4.72 -1.38
CA VAL A 43 5.50 -3.62 -1.74
C VAL A 43 5.87 -2.37 -0.95
N VAL A 44 6.14 -1.27 -1.64
CA VAL A 44 6.40 0.04 -1.04
C VAL A 44 5.22 0.95 -1.30
N PHE A 45 4.44 1.25 -0.26
CA PHE A 45 3.36 2.21 -0.29
C PHE A 45 3.94 3.63 -0.33
N LEU A 46 3.67 4.38 -1.41
CA LEU A 46 4.10 5.77 -1.56
C LEU A 46 2.96 6.70 -1.13
N LEU A 47 3.00 7.13 0.14
CA LEU A 47 1.95 7.96 0.72
C LEU A 47 2.07 9.41 0.25
N SER A 48 1.14 9.87 -0.57
CA SER A 48 1.11 11.26 -1.03
C SER A 48 1.11 12.26 0.13
N ASN A 49 1.82 13.39 -0.04
CA ASN A 49 1.80 14.52 0.89
C ASN A 49 0.44 15.22 0.95
N GLY A 50 -0.47 14.92 0.02
CA GLY A 50 -1.81 15.48 0.00
C GLY A 50 -1.94 16.84 -0.69
N LEU A 51 -0.85 17.33 -1.29
CA LEU A 51 -0.86 18.57 -2.06
C LEU A 51 -1.31 18.28 -3.49
N HIS A 52 -2.37 18.95 -3.93
CA HIS A 52 -2.89 18.82 -5.28
C HIS A 52 -2.23 19.86 -6.21
N PRO A 53 -1.87 19.51 -7.47
CA PRO A 53 -1.22 20.45 -8.40
C PRO A 53 -2.11 21.65 -8.77
N ASP A 54 -3.43 21.46 -8.76
CA ASP A 54 -4.41 22.55 -8.84
C ASP A 54 -4.58 23.23 -7.47
N PRO A 55 -4.17 24.49 -7.30
CA PRO A 55 -4.27 25.23 -6.03
C PRO A 55 -5.72 25.55 -5.62
N PHE A 56 -6.68 25.42 -6.55
CA PHE A 56 -8.09 25.67 -6.28
C PHE A 56 -8.83 24.42 -5.81
N LYS A 57 -8.24 23.22 -5.96
CA LYS A 57 -8.78 22.01 -5.31
C LYS A 57 -8.39 21.99 -3.85
N HIS A 58 -9.26 22.57 -3.03
CA HIS A 58 -9.19 22.47 -1.58
C HIS A 58 -9.57 21.04 -1.16
N GLN A 59 -8.60 20.15 -1.15
CA GLN A 59 -8.83 18.78 -0.69
C GLN A 59 -9.01 18.80 0.83
N LYS A 60 -10.26 18.59 1.27
CA LYS A 60 -10.57 18.22 2.67
C LYS A 60 -10.12 16.77 2.91
N ILE A 61 -8.81 16.52 2.86
CA ILE A 61 -8.24 15.25 3.29
C ILE A 61 -7.58 15.42 4.67
N PRO A 62 -7.56 14.38 5.50
CA PRO A 62 -6.85 14.40 6.77
C PRO A 62 -5.35 14.69 6.58
N HIS A 63 -4.76 15.24 7.64
CA HIS A 63 -3.32 15.43 7.70
C HIS A 63 -2.58 14.12 7.42
N ALA A 64 -1.41 14.24 6.77
CA ALA A 64 -0.60 13.08 6.38
C ALA A 64 -0.27 12.14 7.55
N ALA A 65 -0.07 12.68 8.75
CA ALA A 65 0.18 11.88 9.96
C ALA A 65 -0.98 10.92 10.28
N LEU A 66 -2.22 11.40 10.22
CA LEU A 66 -3.41 10.58 10.48
C LEU A 66 -3.60 9.55 9.36
N ARG A 67 -3.41 9.92 8.10
CA ARG A 67 -3.47 8.99 6.96
C ARG A 67 -2.41 7.87 7.08
N LEU A 68 -1.20 8.23 7.52
CA LEU A 68 -0.11 7.29 7.78
C LEU A 68 -0.46 6.31 8.91
N GLU A 69 -1.06 6.81 9.99
CA GLU A 69 -1.51 5.98 11.11
C GLU A 69 -2.60 5.00 10.69
N ILE A 70 -3.60 5.47 9.94
CA ILE A 70 -4.66 4.62 9.40
C ILE A 70 -4.09 3.53 8.49
N LEU A 71 -3.16 3.88 7.59
CA LEU A 71 -2.52 2.91 6.70
C LEU A 71 -1.72 1.85 7.50
N ARG A 72 -1.01 2.26 8.55
CA ARG A 72 -0.31 1.31 9.44
C ARG A 72 -1.26 0.36 10.14
N SER A 73 -2.36 0.88 10.70
CA SER A 73 -3.36 0.05 11.36
C SER A 73 -3.94 -0.95 10.38
N ALA A 74 -4.34 -0.50 9.18
CA ALA A 74 -4.89 -1.36 8.15
C ALA A 74 -3.92 -2.48 7.73
N LEU A 75 -2.62 -2.19 7.62
CA LEU A 75 -1.60 -3.19 7.31
C LEU A 75 -1.32 -4.16 8.48
N ALA A 76 -1.37 -3.67 9.71
CA ALA A 76 -1.15 -4.49 10.91
C ALA A 76 -2.29 -5.50 11.12
N ASP A 77 -3.52 -5.06 10.86
CA ASP A 77 -4.72 -5.90 11.01
C ASP A 77 -5.01 -6.75 9.76
N TRP A 78 -4.29 -6.51 8.65
CA TRP A 78 -4.61 -7.07 7.32
C TRP A 78 -4.75 -8.59 7.29
N THR A 79 -3.87 -9.29 7.99
CA THR A 79 -3.78 -10.76 8.00
C THR A 79 -4.52 -11.40 9.18
N ASP A 80 -5.22 -10.61 9.99
CA ASP A 80 -5.94 -11.06 11.19
C ASP A 80 -7.43 -11.26 10.86
N PRO A 81 -7.95 -12.51 10.82
CA PRO A 81 -9.36 -12.79 10.50
C PRO A 81 -10.36 -12.11 11.42
N GLU A 82 -10.00 -11.84 12.68
CA GLU A 82 -10.87 -11.16 13.65
C GLU A 82 -10.99 -9.65 13.39
N LYS A 83 -10.13 -9.10 12.53
CA LYS A 83 -10.03 -7.66 12.28
C LYS A 83 -10.11 -7.27 10.80
N SER A 84 -9.93 -8.22 9.90
CA SER A 84 -9.88 -8.00 8.45
C SER A 84 -10.85 -8.94 7.75
N LEU A 85 -11.91 -8.37 7.17
CA LEU A 85 -12.87 -9.13 6.37
C LEU A 85 -12.19 -9.93 5.23
N PRO A 86 -11.19 -9.38 4.50
CA PRO A 86 -10.42 -10.18 3.54
C PRO A 86 -9.68 -11.37 4.15
N ALA A 87 -9.13 -11.24 5.37
CA ALA A 87 -8.48 -12.36 6.04
C ALA A 87 -9.50 -13.43 6.47
N GLN A 88 -10.65 -13.01 6.98
CA GLN A 88 -11.76 -13.91 7.31
C GLN A 88 -12.22 -14.70 6.07
N ILE A 89 -12.45 -14.01 4.94
CA ILE A 89 -12.86 -14.66 3.69
C ILE A 89 -11.77 -15.62 3.20
N ALA A 90 -10.50 -15.23 3.27
CA ALA A 90 -9.40 -16.10 2.85
C ALA A 90 -9.34 -17.38 3.69
N GLU A 91 -9.50 -17.27 5.01
CA GLU A 91 -9.55 -18.39 5.94
C GLU A 91 -10.74 -19.32 5.66
N GLU A 92 -11.95 -18.78 5.54
CA GLU A 92 -13.16 -19.54 5.21
C GLU A 92 -13.05 -20.28 3.87
N ALA A 93 -12.32 -19.70 2.90
CA ALA A 93 -12.07 -20.29 1.59
C ALA A 93 -10.88 -21.28 1.57
N GLY A 94 -10.15 -21.45 2.68
CA GLY A 94 -8.94 -22.28 2.73
C GLY A 94 -7.77 -21.73 1.89
N THR A 95 -7.72 -20.41 1.72
CA THR A 95 -6.68 -19.68 0.97
C THR A 95 -5.88 -18.76 1.90
N SER A 96 -4.81 -18.15 1.40
CA SER A 96 -4.00 -17.21 2.19
C SER A 96 -3.74 -15.90 1.43
N LEU A 97 -3.74 -14.80 2.18
CA LEU A 97 -3.27 -13.51 1.71
C LEU A 97 -1.75 -13.52 1.61
N LYS A 98 -1.19 -12.96 0.53
CA LYS A 98 0.25 -12.83 0.30
C LYS A 98 0.80 -11.55 0.91
N LEU A 99 0.07 -10.44 0.88
CA LEU A 99 0.47 -9.19 1.53
C LEU A 99 0.52 -9.41 3.04
N ASN A 100 1.62 -9.03 3.66
CA ASN A 100 1.83 -9.16 5.10
C ASN A 100 2.86 -8.12 5.60
N PRO A 101 3.00 -7.94 6.92
CA PRO A 101 3.95 -6.96 7.48
C PRO A 101 5.42 -7.19 7.09
N ASN A 102 5.82 -8.40 6.71
CA ASN A 102 7.21 -8.72 6.35
C ASN A 102 7.56 -8.39 4.89
N ASN A 103 6.57 -8.21 4.03
CA ASN A 103 6.77 -7.90 2.61
C ASN A 103 6.20 -6.53 2.20
N CYS A 104 5.99 -5.62 3.16
CA CYS A 104 5.57 -4.26 2.86
C CYS A 104 6.31 -3.18 3.66
N ALA A 105 6.38 -1.98 3.08
CA ALA A 105 6.92 -0.78 3.70
C ALA A 105 6.11 0.45 3.28
N ILE A 106 6.15 1.51 4.09
CA ILE A 106 5.53 2.81 3.76
C ILE A 106 6.64 3.85 3.59
N SER A 107 6.76 4.42 2.39
CA SER A 107 7.60 5.59 2.15
C SER A 107 7.01 6.83 2.82
N ARG A 108 7.88 7.62 3.44
CA ARG A 108 7.54 8.94 3.99
C ARG A 108 8.24 10.08 3.25
N TYR A 109 8.98 9.77 2.19
CA TYR A 109 9.78 10.73 1.44
C TYR A 109 8.91 11.90 0.94
N GLU A 110 7.74 11.54 0.42
CA GLU A 110 6.71 12.42 -0.10
C GLU A 110 6.31 13.48 0.93
N LEU A 111 6.19 13.09 2.21
CA LEU A 111 5.73 13.97 3.29
C LEU A 111 6.72 15.09 3.62
N SER A 112 7.99 14.95 3.23
CA SER A 112 9.00 15.99 3.41
C SER A 112 8.93 17.10 2.34
N LEU A 113 8.15 16.88 1.28
CA LEU A 113 8.06 17.80 0.16
C LEU A 113 6.89 18.77 0.36
N ASN A 114 7.21 20.07 0.36
CA ASN A 114 6.22 21.15 0.41
C ASN A 114 5.82 21.61 -1.00
N ARG A 115 5.52 20.67 -1.89
CA ARG A 115 5.01 20.91 -3.24
C ARG A 115 4.15 19.73 -3.71
N PRO A 116 3.22 19.92 -4.66
CA PRO A 116 2.55 18.81 -5.33
C PRO A 116 3.56 17.83 -5.95
N LEU A 117 3.24 16.55 -5.89
CA LEU A 117 3.99 15.44 -6.50
C LEU A 117 3.47 15.11 -7.89
#